data_AF-A0A838KD98-F1
#
_entry.id   AF-A0A838KD98-F1
#
_cell.length_a   1.000
_cell.length_b   1.000
_cell.length_c   1.000
_cell.angle_alpha   90.00
_cell.angle_beta   90.00
_cell.angle_gamma   90.00
#
_symmetry.space_group_name_H-M   'P 1'
#
loop_
_entity.id
_entity.type
_entity.pdbx_description
1 polymer ?
#
loop_
_entity_poly.entity_id
_entity_poly.type
_entity_poly.pdbx_seq_one_letter_code
_entity_poly.pdbx_strand_id
1 'polypeptide(L)'
;MFPPYVVAAASRRPGPSPMGVDARRERSGGYVPLGVRHAVPSGRDESVQMRTALCGEPVTGWFMFLSLEFRGSNAADCRRCEQLLRMRAEKQRTS
;
A
#
# COMPACT_ATOMS: atom_id res chain seq x y z
N MET A 1 11.00 -11.17 -2.14
CA MET A 1 11.27 -9.73 -2.13
C MET A 1 10.00 -9.02 -1.66
N PHE A 2 10.06 -8.14 -0.66
CA PHE A 2 8.88 -7.33 -0.27
C PHE A 2 8.72 -6.17 -1.27
N PRO A 3 7.50 -5.83 -1.70
CA PRO A 3 7.28 -4.72 -2.64
C PRO A 3 7.62 -3.41 -1.95
N PRO A 4 8.40 -2.49 -2.56
CA PRO A 4 8.97 -1.31 -1.87
C PRO A 4 7.91 -0.37 -1.26
N TYR A 5 6.68 -0.41 -1.76
CA TYR A 5 5.53 0.30 -1.20
C TYR A 5 4.32 -0.63 -1.08
N VAL A 6 3.66 -0.54 0.07
CA VAL A 6 2.43 -1.25 0.40
C VAL A 6 1.27 -0.27 0.54
N VAL A 7 0.06 -0.78 0.51
CA VAL A 7 -1.16 0.03 0.67
C VAL A 7 -1.44 0.32 2.14
N ALA A 8 -1.74 1.57 2.46
CA ALA A 8 -2.39 1.99 3.69
C ALA A 8 -3.74 2.64 3.39
N ALA A 9 -4.74 2.40 4.24
CA ALA A 9 -6.04 3.04 4.16
C ALA A 9 -6.61 3.30 5.57
N ALA A 10 -7.36 4.40 5.72
CA ALA A 10 -7.98 4.77 7.00
C ALA A 10 -9.03 3.75 7.46
N SER A 11 -9.66 3.05 6.51
CA SER A 11 -10.72 2.08 6.78
C SER A 11 -10.50 0.78 6.01
N ARG A 12 -11.10 -0.30 6.52
CA ARG A 12 -11.14 -1.61 5.88
C ARG A 12 -12.53 -2.21 6.00
N ARG A 13 -12.92 -3.09 5.07
CA ARG A 13 -14.10 -3.94 5.22
C ARG A 13 -13.76 -5.41 5.02
N PRO A 14 -14.54 -6.34 5.59
CA PRO A 14 -14.54 -7.71 5.12
C PRO A 14 -14.79 -7.73 3.61
N GLY A 15 -13.98 -8.47 2.88
CA GLY A 15 -14.06 -8.58 1.43
C GLY A 15 -13.69 -10.00 0.99
N PRO A 16 -14.14 -10.42 -0.19
CA PRO A 16 -13.83 -11.74 -0.69
C PRO A 16 -12.31 -11.89 -0.81
N SER A 17 -11.78 -13.02 -0.32
CA SER A 17 -10.47 -13.47 -0.77
C SER A 17 -10.52 -13.50 -2.30
N PRO A 18 -9.59 -12.84 -3.03
CA PRO A 18 -9.64 -12.86 -4.49
C PRO A 18 -9.66 -14.33 -4.92
N MET A 19 -10.74 -14.74 -5.62
CA MET A 19 -10.88 -16.13 -6.07
C MET A 19 -9.63 -16.50 -6.88
N GLY A 20 -8.90 -17.52 -6.43
CA GLY A 20 -7.70 -18.03 -7.11
C GLY A 20 -6.38 -17.88 -6.35
N VAL A 21 -6.37 -17.39 -5.11
CA VAL A 21 -5.17 -17.47 -4.25
C VAL A 21 -5.27 -18.71 -3.37
N ASP A 22 -4.32 -19.65 -3.51
CA ASP A 22 -4.17 -20.81 -2.62
C ASP A 22 -4.37 -20.40 -1.16
N ALA A 23 -5.29 -21.08 -0.47
CA ALA A 23 -5.65 -20.85 0.94
C ALA A 23 -4.44 -20.85 1.90
N ARG A 24 -3.27 -21.32 1.44
CA ARG A 24 -2.01 -21.30 2.20
C ARG A 24 -1.34 -19.92 2.30
N ARG A 25 -1.75 -18.93 1.49
CA ARG A 25 -1.22 -17.55 1.48
C ARG A 25 -2.12 -16.52 2.20
N GLU A 26 -3.10 -17.01 2.95
CA GLU A 26 -4.09 -16.22 3.68
C GLU A 26 -3.52 -15.52 4.93
N ARG A 27 -2.46 -14.72 4.79
CA ARG A 27 -1.96 -13.84 5.89
C ARG A 27 -2.58 -12.44 5.86
N SER A 28 -3.66 -12.23 5.12
CA SER A 28 -4.34 -10.93 5.01
C SER A 28 -5.81 -10.93 5.41
N GLY A 29 -6.26 -12.04 6.02
CA GLY A 29 -7.46 -12.06 6.87
C GLY A 29 -8.77 -11.60 6.23
N GLY A 30 -8.91 -11.66 4.90
CA GLY A 30 -10.17 -11.32 4.23
C GLY A 30 -10.60 -9.85 4.32
N TYR A 31 -9.66 -8.91 4.49
CA TYR A 31 -9.97 -7.47 4.51
C TYR A 31 -9.49 -6.77 3.25
N VAL A 32 -10.31 -5.86 2.73
CA VAL A 32 -9.95 -4.96 1.62
C VAL A 32 -9.92 -3.51 2.10
N PRO A 33 -8.99 -2.68 1.57
CA PRO A 33 -8.93 -1.25 1.89
C PRO A 33 -10.18 -0.52 1.41
N LEU A 34 -10.62 0.46 2.18
CA LEU A 34 -11.71 1.37 1.81
C LEU A 34 -11.24 2.82 1.78
N GLY A 35 -11.85 3.60 0.89
CA GLY A 35 -11.51 5.00 0.69
C GLY A 35 -10.19 5.16 -0.07
N VAL A 36 -9.55 6.30 0.15
CA VAL A 36 -8.30 6.64 -0.54
C VAL A 36 -7.18 5.76 0.00
N ARG A 37 -6.44 5.15 -0.93
CA ARG A 37 -5.30 4.27 -0.67
C ARG A 37 -4.02 5.08 -0.80
N HIS A 38 -3.11 4.91 0.14
CA HIS A 38 -1.83 5.61 0.15
C HIS A 38 -0.67 4.62 0.07
N ALA A 39 0.40 5.02 -0.61
CA ALA A 39 1.65 4.27 -0.68
C ALA A 39 2.47 4.52 0.59
N VAL A 40 2.84 3.46 1.31
CA VAL A 40 3.73 3.54 2.47
C VAL A 40 4.92 2.60 2.26
N PRO A 41 6.16 3.00 2.59
CA PRO A 41 7.33 2.14 2.41
C PRO A 41 7.24 0.81 3.16
N SER A 42 7.63 -0.29 2.51
CA SER A 42 7.64 -1.65 3.08
C SER A 42 8.90 -1.93 3.91
N GLY A 43 9.22 -1.09 4.89
CA GLY A 43 10.35 -1.33 5.79
C GLY A 43 10.04 -2.41 6.83
N ARG A 44 11.04 -3.25 7.19
CA ARG A 44 10.96 -4.20 8.32
C ARG A 44 11.09 -3.53 9.70
N ASP A 45 11.44 -2.24 9.74
CA ASP A 45 11.49 -1.49 10.98
C ASP A 45 10.10 -1.08 11.43
N GLU A 46 9.49 -1.92 12.26
CA GLU A 46 8.26 -1.60 13.00
C GLU A 46 8.47 -0.49 14.04
N SER A 47 9.73 -0.15 14.36
CA SER A 47 10.12 0.85 15.35
C SER A 47 9.89 2.31 14.92
N VAL A 48 9.73 2.57 13.61
CA VAL A 48 9.40 3.89 13.07
C VAL A 48 7.87 4.02 12.99
N GLN A 49 7.22 4.14 14.15
CA GLN A 49 5.80 4.44 14.33
C GLN A 49 5.41 5.88 13.91
N MET A 50 6.02 6.38 12.83
CA MET A 50 5.59 7.56 12.09
C MET A 50 5.62 7.20 10.61
N ARG A 51 4.69 6.33 10.22
CA ARG A 51 4.51 5.96 8.82
C ARG A 51 3.82 7.13 8.14
N THR A 52 4.62 7.98 7.51
CA THR A 52 4.11 9.00 6.59
C THR A 52 3.93 8.33 5.23
N ALA A 53 2.76 8.51 4.63
CA ALA A 53 2.55 8.13 3.24
C ALA A 53 3.55 8.85 2.33
N LEU A 54 3.81 8.30 1.15
CA LEU A 54 4.70 8.90 0.17
C LEU A 54 4.34 10.36 -0.16
N CYS A 55 3.05 10.70 -0.12
CA CYS A 55 2.55 12.05 -0.35
C CYS A 55 2.77 13.03 0.81
N GLY A 56 3.26 12.59 1.97
CA GLY A 56 3.43 13.42 3.17
C GLY A 56 2.30 13.27 4.22
N GLU A 57 1.27 12.48 3.93
CA GLU A 57 0.13 12.30 4.85
C GLU A 57 0.53 11.43 6.06
N PRO A 58 0.26 11.84 7.31
CA PRO A 58 0.47 10.97 8.47
C PRO A 58 -0.55 9.82 8.45
N VAL A 59 -0.10 8.57 8.49
CA VAL A 59 -1.00 7.39 8.49
C VAL A 59 -1.16 6.74 9.87
N THR A 60 -1.07 7.53 10.93
CA THR A 60 -1.26 7.06 12.31
C THR A 60 -2.66 6.46 12.48
N GLY A 61 -2.72 5.22 12.99
CA GLY A 61 -3.99 4.50 13.21
C GLY A 61 -4.61 3.90 11.94
N TRP A 62 -3.96 3.98 10.78
CA TRP A 62 -4.47 3.39 9.54
C TRP A 62 -4.17 1.90 9.44
N PHE A 63 -4.93 1.21 8.60
CA PHE A 63 -4.72 -0.20 8.30
C PHE A 63 -3.68 -0.37 7.19
N MET A 64 -2.65 -1.16 7.48
CA MET A 64 -1.57 -1.49 6.56
C MET A 64 -1.83 -2.85 5.90
N PHE A 65 -1.83 -2.88 4.58
CA PHE A 65 -2.06 -4.07 3.77
C PHE A 65 -0.74 -4.54 3.17
N LEU A 66 0.08 -5.22 3.96
CA LEU A 66 1.47 -5.58 3.60
C LEU A 66 1.58 -6.54 2.41
N SER A 67 0.50 -7.25 2.09
CA SER A 67 0.38 -8.13 0.93
C SER A 67 -0.09 -7.41 -0.34
N LEU A 68 -0.57 -6.17 -0.22
CA LEU A 68 -1.05 -5.37 -1.32
C LEU A 68 0.01 -4.35 -1.72
N GLU A 69 0.63 -4.58 -2.87
CA GLU A 69 1.53 -3.63 -3.50
C GLU A 69 0.75 -2.40 -3.97
N PHE A 70 1.28 -1.21 -3.67
CA PHE A 70 0.74 0.03 -4.22
C PHE A 70 1.29 0.24 -5.65
N ARG A 71 0.43 0.14 -6.66
CA ARG A 71 0.78 0.32 -8.08
C ARG A 71 0.34 1.65 -8.69
N GLY A 72 -0.53 2.40 -8.01
CA GLY A 72 -1.05 3.68 -8.50
C GLY A 72 -1.83 3.52 -9.81
N SER A 73 -2.71 2.52 -9.90
CA SER A 73 -3.46 2.23 -11.13
C SER A 73 -4.95 2.00 -10.88
N ASN A 74 -5.40 2.08 -9.63
CA ASN A 74 -6.81 1.95 -9.30
C ASN A 74 -7.34 3.32 -8.85
N ALA A 75 -8.57 3.63 -9.25
CA ALA A 75 -9.21 4.94 -9.07
C ALA A 75 -9.23 5.44 -7.62
N ALA A 76 -9.17 4.53 -6.64
CA ALA A 76 -9.10 4.86 -5.22
C ALA A 76 -7.67 5.16 -4.72
N ASP A 77 -6.64 5.13 -5.57
CA ASP A 77 -5.27 5.47 -5.18
C ASP A 77 -5.11 6.99 -5.02
N CYS A 78 -4.34 7.41 -4.02
CA CYS A 78 -3.96 8.80 -3.84
C CYS A 78 -3.13 9.26 -5.05
N ARG A 79 -3.68 10.21 -5.83
CA ARG A 79 -3.05 10.75 -7.04
C ARG A 79 -1.62 11.26 -6.81
N ARG A 80 -1.36 11.86 -5.65
CA ARG A 80 -0.02 12.37 -5.30
C ARG A 80 0.97 11.23 -5.04
N CYS A 81 0.55 10.16 -4.36
CA CYS A 81 1.36 8.95 -4.18
C CYS A 81 1.67 8.30 -5.54
N GLU A 82 0.68 8.20 -6.42
CA GLU A 82 0.84 7.67 -7.78
C GLU A 82 1.86 8.47 -8.60
N GLN A 83 1.72 9.80 -8.65
CA GLN A 83 2.65 10.68 -9.37
C GLN A 83 4.10 10.53 -8.85
N LEU A 84 4.29 10.51 -7.53
CA LEU A 84 5.61 10.36 -6.91
C LEU A 84 6.26 9.01 -7.24
N LEU A 85 5.47 7.93 -7.34
CA LEU A 85 5.99 6.63 -7.77
C LEU A 85 6.40 6.62 -9.24
N ARG A 86 5.58 7.21 -10.12
CA ARG A 86 5.90 7.31 -11.56
C ARG A 86 7.21 8.07 -11.77
N MET A 87 7.37 9.24 -11.13
CA MET A 87 8.61 10.02 -11.22
C MET A 87 9.83 9.25 -10.70
N ARG A 88 9.69 8.47 -9.62
CA ARG A 88 10.79 7.61 -9.13
C ARG A 88 11.15 6.51 -10.11
N ALA A 89 10.15 5.87 -10.74
CA ALA A 89 10.38 4.84 -11.73
C ALA A 89 11.06 5.39 -13.00
N GLU A 90 10.67 6.58 -13.46
CA GLU A 90 11.30 7.27 -14.59
C GLU A 90 12.75 7.67 -14.30
N LYS A 91 13.02 8.18 -13.08
CA LYS A 91 14.38 8.51 -12.65
C LYS A 91 15.30 7.29 -12.63
N GLN A 92 14.80 6.13 -12.22
CA GLN A 92 15.58 4.88 -12.20
C GLN A 92 15.88 4.31 -13.60
N ARG A 93 15.08 4.65 -14.61
CA ARG A 93 15.33 4.23 -16.00
C ARG A 93 16.34 5.11 -16.73
N THR A 94 16.57 6.31 -16.21
CA THR A 94 17.43 7.34 -16.83
C THR A 94 18.77 7.50 -16.11
N SER A 95 19.00 6.74 -15.03
CA SER A 95 20.28 6.65 -14.29
C SER A 95 20.97 5.34 -14.61
#